data_AF-A0A849BKY0-F1
#
_entry.id   AF-A0A849BKY0-F1
#
_cell.length_a   1.000
_cell.length_b   1.000
_cell.length_c   1.000
_cell.angle_alpha   90.00
_cell.angle_beta   90.00
_cell.angle_gamma   90.00
#
_symmetry.space_group_name_H-M   'P 1'
#
loop_
_entity.id
_entity.type
_entity.pdbx_description
1 polymer ?
#
loop_
_entity_poly.entity_id
_entity_poly.type
_entity_poly.pdbx_seq_one_letter_code
_entity_poly.pdbx_strand_id
1 'polypeptide(L)'
;MIIELPSMVAGRGMADALVDGLAGELAGALVRLDCRRLVTGSPSFAAQLVSRVLGGGAAELRVEAAPAAFAEHLREAARRLGAQERLVVVQPVTA
;
A
#
# COMPACT_ATOMS: atom_id res chain seq x y z
N MET A 1 5.05 11.40 -2.08
CA MET A 1 5.60 10.76 -0.87
C MET A 1 5.96 9.31 -1.17
N ILE A 2 6.99 8.73 -0.56
CA ILE A 2 7.43 7.35 -0.83
C ILE A 2 7.46 6.56 0.48
N ILE A 3 6.91 5.34 0.46
CA ILE A 3 6.98 4.34 1.53
C ILE A 3 7.77 3.15 0.96
N GLU A 4 8.94 2.87 1.51
CA GLU A 4 9.73 1.70 1.14
C GLU A 4 9.36 0.51 2.03
N LEU A 5 8.98 -0.60 1.42
CA LEU A 5 8.67 -1.81 2.19
C LEU A 5 9.91 -2.67 2.43
N PRO A 6 10.10 -3.19 3.66
CA PRO A 6 11.10 -4.20 3.93
C PRO A 6 10.76 -5.51 3.22
N SER A 7 11.66 -6.49 3.27
CA SER A 7 11.50 -7.77 2.56
C SER A 7 10.33 -8.62 3.05
N MET A 8 9.90 -8.42 4.29
CA MET A 8 8.75 -9.10 4.88
C MET A 8 7.92 -8.11 5.66
N VAL A 9 6.61 -8.10 5.41
CA VAL A 9 5.66 -7.25 6.13
C VAL A 9 4.49 -8.06 6.65
N ALA A 10 4.18 -7.88 7.94
CA ALA A 10 3.12 -8.65 8.58
C ALA A 10 2.41 -7.86 9.67
N GLY A 11 1.09 -8.08 9.76
CA GLY A 11 0.28 -7.53 10.82
C GLY A 11 -0.04 -6.04 10.67
N ARG A 12 -1.04 -5.60 11.43
CA ARG A 12 -1.55 -4.22 11.39
C ARG A 12 -0.57 -3.22 12.00
N GLY A 13 0.04 -3.56 13.14
CA GLY A 13 0.95 -2.66 13.84
C GLY A 13 2.18 -2.25 13.02
N MET A 14 2.68 -3.11 12.13
CA MET A 14 3.77 -2.73 11.23
C MET A 14 3.30 -1.74 10.16
N ALA A 15 2.08 -1.90 9.63
CA ALA A 15 1.51 -0.93 8.70
C ALA A 15 1.26 0.42 9.39
N ASP A 16 0.79 0.40 10.63
CA ASP A 16 0.60 1.61 11.43
C ASP A 16 1.95 2.34 11.62
N ALA A 17 2.99 1.63 12.08
CA ALA A 17 4.31 2.22 12.28
C ALA A 17 4.91 2.86 11.01
N LEU A 18 4.64 2.28 9.83
CA LEU A 18 5.10 2.83 8.54
C LEU A 18 4.34 4.11 8.14
N VAL A 19 3.07 4.23 8.52
CA VAL A 19 2.22 5.36 8.13
C VAL A 19 2.17 6.46 9.20
N ASP A 20 2.42 6.14 10.47
CA ASP A 20 2.38 7.09 11.57
C ASP A 20 3.33 8.27 11.38
N GLY A 21 4.49 8.04 10.74
CA GLY A 21 5.43 9.11 10.36
C GLY A 21 4.90 10.07 9.28
N LEU A 22 3.76 9.78 8.67
CA LEU A 22 3.22 10.46 7.48
C LEU A 22 1.82 11.05 7.71
N ALA A 23 1.20 10.79 8.87
CA ALA A 23 -0.23 11.02 9.10
C ALA A 23 -0.69 12.48 8.93
N GLY A 24 0.21 13.46 9.07
CA GLY A 24 -0.08 14.88 8.85
C GLY A 24 -0.07 15.32 7.38
N GLU A 25 0.47 14.50 6.48
CA GLU A 25 0.74 14.87 5.08
C GLU A 25 -0.07 14.05 4.07
N LEU A 26 -0.96 13.16 4.54
CA LEU A 26 -1.69 12.25 3.65
C LEU A 26 -2.78 12.95 2.83
N ALA A 27 -3.42 14.00 3.35
CA ALA A 27 -4.56 14.62 2.70
C ALA A 27 -4.20 15.18 1.31
N GLY A 28 -4.80 14.62 0.26
CA GLY A 28 -4.54 14.99 -1.12
C GLY A 28 -3.20 14.49 -1.69
N ALA A 29 -2.41 13.77 -0.91
CA ALA A 29 -1.09 13.33 -1.33
C ALA A 29 -1.13 12.18 -2.35
N LEU A 30 -0.12 12.16 -3.22
CA LEU A 30 0.22 11.02 -4.05
C LEU A 30 1.28 10.18 -3.32
N VAL A 31 0.88 8.98 -2.90
CA VAL A 31 1.70 8.07 -2.12
C VAL A 31 2.22 6.96 -3.02
N ARG A 32 3.53 6.77 -3.03
CA ARG A 32 4.21 5.71 -3.77
C ARG A 32 4.69 4.65 -2.81
N LEU A 33 4.27 3.42 -3.02
CA LEU A 33 4.70 2.24 -2.28
C LEU A 33 5.73 1.48 -3.11
N ASP A 34 6.96 1.47 -2.64
CA ASP A 34 8.06 0.75 -3.28
C ASP A 34 8.17 -0.65 -2.68
N CYS A 35 7.79 -1.65 -3.47
CA CYS A 35 7.81 -3.06 -3.08
C CYS A 35 9.00 -3.82 -3.69
N ARG A 36 10.01 -3.14 -4.27
CA ARG A 36 11.13 -3.83 -4.98
C ARG A 36 11.89 -4.83 -4.12
N ARG A 37 11.94 -4.61 -2.79
CA ARG A 37 12.59 -5.52 -1.84
C ARG A 37 11.62 -6.53 -1.22
N LEU A 38 10.32 -6.35 -1.42
CA LEU A 38 9.29 -7.13 -0.77
C LEU A 38 9.21 -8.54 -1.35
N VAL A 39 9.34 -9.53 -0.50
CA VAL A 39 9.19 -10.95 -0.84
C VAL A 39 7.78 -11.43 -0.51
N THR A 40 7.28 -11.07 0.68
CA THR A 40 5.95 -11.50 1.13
C THR A 40 5.31 -10.48 2.06
N GLY A 41 3.99 -10.35 1.94
CA GLY A 41 3.19 -9.44 2.75
C GLY A 41 1.84 -10.07 3.13
N SER A 42 1.47 -9.97 4.40
CA SER A 42 0.20 -10.55 4.87
C SER A 42 -1.04 -9.78 4.38
N PRO A 43 -2.22 -10.43 4.24
CA PRO A 43 -3.47 -9.75 3.93
C PRO A 43 -3.85 -8.66 4.94
N SER A 44 -3.58 -8.90 6.23
CA SER A 44 -3.91 -7.95 7.30
C SER A 44 -3.03 -6.70 7.24
N PHE A 45 -1.76 -6.84 6.87
CA PHE A 45 -0.89 -5.70 6.59
C PHE A 45 -1.39 -4.88 5.40
N ALA A 46 -1.69 -5.53 4.26
CA ALA A 46 -2.20 -4.85 3.07
C ALA A 46 -3.48 -4.06 3.36
N ALA A 47 -4.43 -4.69 4.07
CA ALA A 47 -5.68 -4.05 4.45
C ALA A 47 -5.47 -2.82 5.34
N GLN A 48 -4.58 -2.93 6.33
CA GLN A 48 -4.29 -1.81 7.22
C GLN A 48 -3.57 -0.68 6.47
N LEU A 49 -2.58 -0.99 5.64
CA LEU A 49 -1.87 0.01 4.86
C LEU A 49 -2.81 0.81 3.96
N VAL A 50 -3.70 0.12 3.24
CA VAL A 50 -4.72 0.76 2.39
C VAL A 50 -5.67 1.62 3.23
N SER A 51 -6.16 1.10 4.35
CA SER A 51 -7.04 1.86 5.25
C SER A 51 -6.38 3.11 5.79
N ARG A 52 -5.11 3.03 6.22
CA ARG A 52 -4.36 4.16 6.78
C ARG A 52 -4.03 5.20 5.72
N VAL A 53 -3.56 4.78 4.54
CA VAL A 53 -3.17 5.70 3.48
C VAL A 53 -4.39 6.31 2.77
N LEU A 54 -5.25 5.49 2.18
CA LEU A 54 -6.40 5.97 1.40
C LEU A 54 -7.55 6.46 2.29
N GLY A 55 -7.77 5.83 3.45
CA GLY A 55 -8.72 6.32 4.44
C GLY A 55 -8.23 7.58 5.17
N GLY A 56 -6.90 7.78 5.23
CA GLY A 56 -6.28 9.02 5.71
C GLY A 56 -6.34 10.20 4.72
N GLY A 57 -6.99 10.03 3.56
CA GLY A 57 -7.24 11.13 2.62
C GLY A 57 -6.23 11.25 1.47
N ALA A 58 -5.32 10.30 1.29
CA ALA A 58 -4.47 10.27 0.09
C ALA A 58 -5.29 10.26 -1.20
N ALA A 59 -4.86 11.05 -2.18
CA ALA A 59 -5.49 11.12 -3.49
C ALA A 59 -5.22 9.86 -4.31
N GLU A 60 -4.01 9.30 -4.20
CA GLU A 60 -3.59 8.08 -4.91
C GLU A 60 -2.61 7.27 -4.05
N LEU A 61 -2.74 5.95 -4.11
CA LEU A 61 -1.73 4.99 -3.68
C LEU A 61 -1.21 4.25 -4.92
N ARG A 62 -0.01 4.60 -5.36
CA ARG A 62 0.71 3.94 -6.46
C ARG A 62 1.64 2.87 -5.90
N VAL A 63 1.51 1.64 -6.38
CA VAL A 63 2.27 0.48 -5.92
C VAL A 63 3.19 0.03 -7.04
N GLU A 64 4.49 -0.01 -6.77
CA GLU A 64 5.53 -0.37 -7.72
C GLU A 64 6.17 -1.72 -7.35
N ALA A 65 6.32 -2.60 -8.33
CA ALA A 65 7.04 -3.88 -8.21
C ALA A 65 6.55 -4.81 -7.08
N ALA A 66 5.25 -4.79 -6.76
CA ALA A 66 4.68 -5.70 -5.75
C ALA A 66 4.59 -7.15 -6.25
N PRO A 67 4.88 -8.15 -5.39
CA PRO A 67 4.54 -9.54 -5.65
C PRO A 67 3.04 -9.70 -5.96
N ALA A 68 2.69 -10.56 -6.91
CA ALA A 68 1.31 -10.70 -7.40
C ALA A 68 0.30 -10.97 -6.27
N ALA A 69 0.61 -11.89 -5.35
CA ALA A 69 -0.26 -12.19 -4.21
C ALA A 69 -0.50 -10.96 -3.30
N PHE A 70 0.54 -10.16 -3.07
CA PHE A 70 0.42 -8.95 -2.27
C PHE A 70 -0.40 -7.86 -2.98
N ALA A 71 -0.22 -7.72 -4.30
CA ALA A 71 -1.03 -6.84 -5.12
C ALA A 71 -2.52 -7.19 -5.07
N GLU A 72 -2.87 -8.48 -5.08
CA GLU A 72 -4.26 -8.92 -4.92
C GLU A 72 -4.83 -8.55 -3.54
N HIS A 73 -4.06 -8.70 -2.47
CA HIS A 73 -4.48 -8.26 -1.13
C HIS A 73 -4.75 -6.75 -1.07
N LEU A 74 -3.90 -5.94 -1.72
CA LEU A 74 -4.08 -4.49 -1.81
C LEU A 74 -5.35 -4.13 -2.60
N ARG A 75 -5.58 -4.79 -3.75
CA ARG A 75 -6.80 -4.58 -4.57
C ARG A 75 -8.06 -4.94 -3.81
N GLU A 76 -8.06 -6.09 -3.13
CA GLU A 76 -9.19 -6.53 -2.33
C GLU A 76 -9.48 -5.53 -1.19
N ALA A 77 -8.44 -5.04 -0.50
CA ALA A 77 -8.58 -4.04 0.53
C ALA A 77 -9.13 -2.71 0.00
N ALA A 78 -8.61 -2.21 -1.13
CA ALA A 78 -9.08 -0.98 -1.74
C ALA A 78 -10.54 -1.08 -2.18
N ARG A 79 -10.94 -2.22 -2.75
CA ARG A 79 -12.34 -2.50 -3.10
C ARG A 79 -13.25 -2.48 -1.87
N ARG A 80 -12.85 -3.15 -0.78
CA ARG A 80 -13.63 -3.17 0.48
C ARG A 80 -13.77 -1.77 1.10
N LEU A 81 -12.77 -0.90 0.89
CA LEU A 81 -12.80 0.50 1.31
C LEU A 81 -13.58 1.41 0.35
N GLY A 82 -13.98 0.93 -0.83
CA GLY A 82 -14.59 1.76 -1.88
C GLY A 82 -13.60 2.75 -2.55
N ALA A 83 -12.30 2.45 -2.48
CA ALA A 83 -11.22 3.31 -2.94
C ALA A 83 -10.41 2.70 -4.10
N GLN A 84 -10.98 1.73 -4.83
CA GLN A 84 -10.28 1.02 -5.91
C GLN A 84 -9.75 1.95 -7.01
N GLU A 85 -10.44 3.06 -7.30
CA GLU A 85 -10.03 4.03 -8.32
C GLU A 85 -8.80 4.85 -7.91
N ARG A 86 -8.50 4.87 -6.60
CA ARG A 86 -7.32 5.56 -6.04
C ARG A 86 -6.13 4.62 -5.86
N LEU A 87 -6.27 3.32 -6.16
CA LEU A 87 -5.17 2.35 -6.10
C LEU A 87 -4.65 2.09 -7.51
N VAL A 88 -3.38 2.41 -7.75
CA VAL A 88 -2.70 2.13 -9.03
C VAL A 88 -1.60 1.10 -8.78
N VAL A 89 -1.76 -0.11 -9.31
CA VAL A 89 -0.71 -1.14 -9.22
C VAL A 89 0.02 -1.22 -10.55
N VAL A 90 1.30 -0.81 -10.55
CA VAL A 90 2.18 -0.91 -11.72
C VAL A 90 2.93 -2.23 -11.63
N GLN A 91 2.47 -3.22 -12.40
CA GLN A 91 3.22 -4.47 -12.54
C GLN A 91 4.34 -4.28 -13.56
N PRO A 92 5.55 -4.80 -13.30
CA PRO A 92 6.56 -4.86 -14.34
C PRO A 92 6.02 -5.72 -15.48
N VAL A 93 6.13 -5.21 -16.71
CA VAL A 93 5.86 -6.01 -17.91
C VAL A 93 6.91 -7.12 -17.91
N THR A 94 6.51 -8.34 -17.58
CA THR A 94 7.30 -9.53 -17.90
C THR A 94 7.35 -9.63 -19.42
N ALA A 95 8.50 -9.27 -19.99
CA ALA A 95 8.87 -9.56 -21.36
C ALA A 95 9.24 -11.04 -21.51
#